data_AF-A0A956EUB5-F1
#
_entry.id   AF-A0A956EUB5-F1
#
_cell.length_a   1.000
_cell.length_b   1.000
_cell.length_c   1.000
_cell.angle_alpha   90.00
_cell.angle_beta   90.00
_cell.angle_gamma   90.00
#
_symmetry.space_group_name_H-M   'P 1'
#
loop_
_entity.id
_entity.type
_entity.pdbx_description
1 polymer ?
#
loop_
_entity_poly.entity_id
_entity_poly.type
_entity_poly.pdbx_seq_one_letter_code
_entity_poly.pdbx_strand_id
1 'polypeptide(L)'
;MDPERALPPNILRISEVFASIQGEGASTGAPCVFLRLALCNLRCSWCDTKYTWDWKQFRYADEVKERSVDDVAAEVRLLLADLDLEGERNTAKPPSYPSSAPHPPRLVITGGEPLIQSKALVALLGK
;
A
#
# COMPACT_ATOMS: atom_id res chain seq x y z
N MET A 1 1.10 -16.14 18.00
CA MET A 1 0.34 -15.82 16.77
C MET A 1 1.05 -16.50 15.62
N ASP A 2 0.35 -17.32 14.86
CA ASP A 2 0.90 -18.03 13.70
C ASP A 2 0.73 -17.14 12.44
N PRO A 3 1.82 -16.65 11.82
CA PRO A 3 1.75 -15.81 10.62
C PRO A 3 1.27 -16.58 9.38
N GLU A 4 1.31 -17.92 9.40
CA GLU A 4 0.89 -18.77 8.29
C GLU A 4 -0.58 -19.20 8.40
N ARG A 5 -1.24 -18.88 9.52
CA ARG A 5 -2.67 -19.14 9.71
C ARG A 5 -3.50 -18.50 8.61
N ALA A 6 -4.40 -19.26 8.00
CA ALA A 6 -5.36 -18.74 7.04
C ALA A 6 -6.30 -17.69 7.67
N LEU A 7 -6.60 -16.63 6.92
CA LEU A 7 -7.57 -15.61 7.30
C LEU A 7 -8.88 -15.75 6.53
N PRO A 8 -9.98 -15.20 7.07
CA PRO A 8 -11.18 -14.97 6.27
C PRO A 8 -10.84 -14.18 5.00
N PRO A 9 -11.54 -14.43 3.88
CA PRO A 9 -11.22 -13.84 2.58
C PRO A 9 -11.42 -12.32 2.52
N ASN A 10 -12.01 -11.71 3.55
CA ASN A 10 -12.25 -10.28 3.69
C ASN A 10 -11.34 -9.59 4.71
N ILE A 11 -10.25 -10.24 5.15
CA ILE A 11 -9.25 -9.65 6.05
C ILE A 11 -7.91 -9.56 5.32
N LEU A 12 -7.25 -8.41 5.44
CA LEU A 12 -5.88 -8.16 4.98
C LEU A 12 -4.93 -8.09 6.18
N ARG A 13 -3.74 -8.67 6.02
CA ARG A 13 -2.55 -8.40 6.83
C ARG A 13 -1.79 -7.26 6.19
N ILE A 14 -1.94 -6.08 6.78
CA ILE A 14 -1.27 -4.88 6.32
C ILE A 14 -0.12 -4.56 7.28
N SER A 15 0.94 -3.97 6.73
CA SER A 15 1.97 -3.33 7.54
C SER A 15 1.59 -1.86 7.77
N GLU A 16 1.29 -1.14 6.69
CA GLU A 16 0.96 0.28 6.75
C GLU A 16 0.10 0.73 5.55
N VAL A 17 -0.66 1.80 5.76
CA VAL A 17 -1.36 2.56 4.73
C VAL A 17 -0.97 4.02 4.93
N PHE A 18 -0.49 4.69 3.88
CA PHE A 18 -0.02 6.08 3.99
C PHE A 18 -0.04 6.81 2.65
N ALA A 19 -0.13 8.14 2.68
CA ALA A 19 0.00 9.01 1.51
C ALA A 19 1.44 9.49 1.33
N SER A 20 1.95 9.52 0.10
CA SER A 20 3.29 10.04 -0.24
C SER A 20 3.41 10.34 -1.74
N ILE A 21 4.62 10.63 -2.21
CA ILE A 21 4.96 10.76 -3.62
C ILE A 21 5.62 9.47 -4.11
N GLN A 22 5.20 8.96 -5.28
CA GLN A 22 5.83 7.79 -5.89
C GLN A 22 7.27 8.12 -6.28
N GLY A 23 8.23 7.31 -5.83
CA GLY A 23 9.65 7.50 -6.08
C GLY A 23 10.17 6.76 -7.31
N GLU A 24 9.42 5.78 -7.81
CA GLU A 24 9.91 4.84 -8.83
C GLU A 24 8.94 4.62 -10.01
N GLY A 25 9.51 4.17 -11.13
CA GLY A 25 8.77 3.77 -12.33
C GLY A 25 8.10 4.93 -13.07
N ALA A 26 7.12 4.60 -13.92
CA ALA A 26 6.48 5.55 -14.83
C ALA A 26 5.62 6.62 -14.12
N SER A 27 5.35 6.46 -12.83
CA SER A 27 4.56 7.41 -12.03
C SER A 27 5.42 8.18 -11.03
N THR A 28 6.76 8.15 -11.17
CA THR A 28 7.67 8.92 -10.32
C THR A 28 7.26 10.40 -10.26
N GLY A 29 7.17 10.95 -9.05
CA GLY A 29 6.75 12.32 -8.79
C GLY A 29 5.23 12.52 -8.63
N ALA A 30 4.41 11.49 -8.85
CA ALA A 30 2.96 11.57 -8.67
C ALA A 30 2.54 11.33 -7.20
N PRO A 31 1.57 12.09 -6.66
CA PRO A 31 0.92 11.77 -5.39
C PRO A 31 0.22 10.40 -5.44
N CYS A 32 0.35 9.63 -4.37
CA CYS A 32 -0.24 8.31 -4.26
C CYS A 32 -0.47 7.86 -2.81
N VAL A 33 -1.37 6.90 -2.65
CA VAL A 33 -1.56 6.16 -1.40
C VAL A 33 -0.89 4.82 -1.54
N PHE A 34 -0.01 4.48 -0.60
CA PHE A 34 0.61 3.18 -0.50
C PHE A 34 -0.20 2.30 0.45
N LEU A 35 -0.54 1.09 0.00
CA LEU A 35 -0.97 -0.03 0.84
C LEU A 35 0.19 -1.02 0.89
N ARG A 36 0.92 -1.05 2.01
CA ARG A 36 1.98 -2.02 2.24
C ARG A 36 1.41 -3.26 2.93
N LEU A 37 1.49 -4.40 2.26
CA LEU A 37 1.07 -5.69 2.77
C LEU A 37 2.18 -6.33 3.62
N ALA A 38 1.75 -7.16 4.56
CA ALA A 38 2.64 -8.07 5.28
C ALA A 38 2.57 -9.48 4.68
N LEU A 39 3.50 -10.33 5.12
CA LEU A 39 3.77 -11.67 4.62
C LEU A 39 4.38 -11.68 3.22
N CYS A 40 5.53 -12.30 3.10
CA CYS A 40 6.16 -12.65 1.83
C CYS A 40 6.48 -14.15 1.87
N ASN A 41 6.50 -14.85 0.74
CA ASN A 41 7.04 -16.21 0.63
C ASN A 41 8.49 -16.19 0.12
N LEU A 42 8.98 -15.04 -0.36
CA LEU A 42 10.38 -14.83 -0.70
C LEU A 42 11.19 -14.42 0.54
N ARG A 43 12.49 -14.67 0.51
CA ARG A 43 13.42 -14.43 1.64
C ARG A 43 14.68 -13.71 1.15
N CYS A 44 14.50 -12.67 0.35
CA CYS A 44 15.59 -11.97 -0.31
C CYS A 44 16.55 -11.34 0.71
N SER A 45 17.85 -11.62 0.60
CA SER A 45 18.86 -11.04 1.50
C SER A 45 18.96 -9.52 1.37
N TRP A 46 18.72 -9.00 0.16
CA TRP A 46 18.72 -7.58 -0.20
C TRP A 46 17.38 -6.86 -0.01
N CYS A 47 16.39 -7.49 0.64
CA CYS A 47 15.12 -6.81 0.93
C CYS A 47 15.37 -5.63 1.89
N ASP A 48 14.86 -4.45 1.53
CA ASP A 48 14.89 -3.22 2.33
C ASP A 48 13.71 -3.11 3.31
N THR A 49 12.64 -3.88 3.06
CA THR A 49 11.37 -3.89 3.81
C THR A 49 11.18 -5.21 4.56
N LYS A 50 12.25 -5.73 5.18
CA LYS A 50 12.27 -7.02 5.90
C LYS A 50 11.23 -7.08 7.04
N TYR A 51 10.85 -5.95 7.61
CA TYR A 51 9.80 -5.86 8.63
C TYR A 51 8.43 -6.39 8.15
N THR A 52 8.22 -6.54 6.84
CA THR A 52 7.01 -7.15 6.28
C THR A 52 6.98 -8.69 6.32
N TRP A 53 8.10 -9.38 6.61
CA TRP A 53 8.16 -10.85 6.58
C TRP A 53 9.16 -11.53 7.52
N ASP A 54 10.22 -10.85 7.99
CA ASP A 54 11.26 -11.44 8.83
C ASP A 54 10.89 -11.39 10.31
N TRP A 55 10.11 -12.39 10.74
CA TRP A 55 9.64 -12.52 12.11
C TRP A 55 10.70 -12.94 13.13
N LYS A 56 11.93 -13.24 12.66
CA LYS A 56 13.06 -13.49 13.57
C LYS A 56 13.69 -12.18 14.03
N GLN A 57 13.62 -11.14 13.19
CA GLN A 57 14.19 -9.82 13.48
C GLN A 57 13.13 -8.82 13.94
N PHE A 58 11.92 -8.90 13.40
CA PHE A 58 10.84 -7.96 13.67
C PHE A 58 9.67 -8.65 14.36
N ARG A 59 9.07 -7.96 15.34
CA ARG A 59 7.95 -8.52 16.12
C ARG A 59 6.67 -8.41 15.30
N TYR A 60 6.08 -9.56 14.95
CA TYR A 60 4.85 -9.64 14.16
C TYR A 60 3.73 -8.72 14.67
N ALA A 61 3.52 -8.64 15.98
CA ALA A 61 2.45 -7.84 16.58
C ALA A 61 2.64 -6.32 16.42
N ASP A 62 3.88 -5.87 16.20
CA ASP A 62 4.21 -4.45 16.01
C ASP A 62 4.08 -4.08 14.52
N GLU A 63 4.41 -5.02 13.62
CA GLU A 63 4.49 -4.77 12.17
C GLU A 63 3.25 -5.16 11.37
N VAL A 64 2.34 -5.98 11.93
CA VAL A 64 1.21 -6.54 11.18
C VAL A 64 -0.12 -6.23 11.84
N LYS A 65 -1.01 -5.62 11.06
CA LYS A 65 -2.39 -5.31 11.44
C LYS A 65 -3.32 -6.17 10.58
N GLU A 66 -4.16 -6.98 11.23
CA GLU A 66 -5.25 -7.68 10.56
C GLU A 66 -6.45 -6.74 10.51
N ARG A 67 -6.85 -6.30 9.30
CA ARG A 67 -7.95 -5.35 9.10
C ARG A 67 -8.93 -5.84 8.04
N SER A 68 -10.19 -5.45 8.16
CA SER A 68 -11.19 -5.78 7.16
C SER A 68 -10.92 -5.04 5.85
N VAL A 69 -11.32 -5.66 4.74
CA VAL A 69 -11.25 -5.04 3.40
C VAL A 69 -12.01 -3.73 3.39
N ASP A 70 -13.17 -3.65 4.05
CA ASP A 70 -14.00 -2.43 4.10
C ASP A 70 -13.29 -1.30 4.83
N ASP A 71 -12.66 -1.57 5.98
CA ASP A 71 -11.93 -0.56 6.74
C ASP A 71 -10.69 -0.05 5.98
N VAL A 72 -9.99 -0.95 5.28
CA VAL A 72 -8.85 -0.58 4.42
C VAL A 72 -9.33 0.24 3.23
N ALA A 73 -10.43 -0.16 2.59
CA ALA A 73 -10.99 0.55 1.45
C ALA A 73 -11.48 1.95 1.84
N ALA A 74 -12.07 2.11 3.03
CA ALA A 74 -12.50 3.41 3.55
C ALA A 74 -11.30 4.34 3.78
N GLU A 75 -10.25 3.87 4.45
CA GLU A 75 -9.03 4.65 4.70
C GLU A 75 -8.34 5.05 3.39
N VAL A 76 -8.18 4.11 2.45
CA VAL A 76 -7.59 4.40 1.14
C VAL A 76 -8.40 5.47 0.39
N ARG A 77 -9.73 5.38 0.39
CA ARG A 77 -10.59 6.39 -0.26
C ARG A 77 -10.43 7.77 0.35
N LEU A 78 -10.35 7.86 1.68
CA LEU A 78 -10.14 9.14 2.37
C LEU A 78 -8.78 9.76 2.00
N LEU A 79 -7.71 8.96 2.05
CA LEU A 79 -6.37 9.45 1.69
C LEU A 79 -6.26 9.85 0.21
N LEU A 80 -6.91 9.11 -0.69
CA LEU A 80 -6.95 9.47 -2.11
C LEU A 80 -7.72 10.79 -2.33
N ALA A 81 -8.85 10.98 -1.65
CA ALA A 81 -9.61 12.22 -1.74
C ALA A 81 -8.82 13.43 -1.19
N ASP A 82 -8.13 13.26 -0.06
CA ASP A 82 -7.28 14.30 0.51
C ASP A 82 -6.15 14.72 -0.45
N LEU A 83 -5.49 13.75 -1.09
CA LEU A 83 -4.46 14.02 -2.09
C LEU A 83 -5.01 14.73 -3.33
N ASP A 84 -6.24 14.41 -3.75
CA ASP A 84 -6.87 15.05 -4.91
C ASP A 84 -7.15 16.53 -4.62
N LEU A 85 -7.73 16.81 -3.44
CA LEU A 85 -7.97 18.17 -2.95
C LEU A 85 -6.67 18.97 -2.74
N GLU A 86 -5.59 18.33 -2.29
CA GLU A 86 -4.26 18.95 -2.22
C GLU A 86 -3.70 19.28 -3.60
N GLY A 87 -3.88 18.40 -4.58
CA GLY A 87 -3.48 18.62 -5.97
C GLY A 87 -4.20 19.82 -6.59
N GLU A 88 -5.51 19.95 -6.36
CA GLU A 88 -6.32 21.08 -6.83
C GLU A 88 -5.91 22.41 -6.20
N ARG A 89 -5.63 22.42 -4.88
CA ARG A 89 -5.15 23.62 -4.17
C ARG A 89 -3.76 24.07 -4.61
N ASN A 90 -2.88 23.13 -4.96
CA ASN A 90 -1.48 23.38 -5.30
C ASN A 90 -1.22 23.55 -6.82
N THR A 91 -2.23 23.95 -7.60
CA THR A 91 -2.12 24.22 -9.05
C THR A 91 -1.11 25.32 -9.45
N ALA A 92 -0.49 26.00 -8.48
CA ALA A 92 0.63 26.90 -8.72
C ALA A 92 1.94 26.14 -8.96
N LYS A 93 2.20 25.85 -10.24
CA LYS A 93 3.45 25.34 -10.84
C LYS A 93 3.64 23.81 -10.76
N PRO A 94 3.38 23.07 -11.86
CA PRO A 94 3.69 21.64 -11.90
C PRO A 94 5.21 21.44 -11.71
N PRO A 95 5.64 20.39 -10.99
CA PRO A 95 7.03 19.98 -10.99
C PRO A 95 7.46 19.76 -12.45
N SER A 96 8.70 20.11 -12.76
CA SER A 96 9.30 20.12 -14.10
C SER A 96 9.45 18.75 -14.77
N TYR A 97 8.63 17.76 -14.39
CA TYR A 97 8.57 16.44 -14.99
C TYR A 97 7.77 16.48 -16.32
N PRO A 98 8.25 15.81 -17.37
CA PRO A 98 7.75 16.00 -18.75
C PRO A 98 6.38 15.35 -19.06
N SER A 99 5.57 15.00 -18.06
CA SER A 99 4.21 14.44 -18.25
C SER A 99 3.16 15.47 -17.82
N SER A 100 2.78 16.32 -18.77
CA SER A 100 1.96 17.54 -18.61
C SER A 100 0.45 17.31 -18.41
N ALA A 101 0.03 16.39 -17.55
CA ALA A 101 -1.36 16.31 -17.11
C ALA A 101 -1.44 15.97 -15.61
N PRO A 102 -2.34 16.62 -14.83
CA PRO A 102 -2.65 16.16 -13.49
C PRO A 102 -3.16 14.72 -13.58
N HIS A 103 -2.42 13.79 -12.98
CA HIS A 103 -2.88 12.42 -12.82
C HIS A 103 -3.66 12.35 -11.51
N PRO A 104 -4.86 11.73 -11.50
CA PRO A 104 -5.55 11.49 -10.25
C PRO A 104 -4.66 10.65 -9.32
N PRO A 105 -4.74 10.86 -7.99
CA PRO A 105 -4.00 10.08 -7.01
C PRO A 105 -4.21 8.58 -7.23
N ARG A 106 -3.15 7.79 -7.09
CA ARG A 106 -3.17 6.36 -7.35
C ARG A 106 -3.01 5.54 -6.08
N LEU A 107 -3.63 4.37 -6.03
CA LEU A 107 -3.30 3.34 -5.05
C LEU A 107 -2.10 2.53 -5.55
N VAL A 108 -1.04 2.46 -4.75
CA VAL A 108 0.13 1.60 -4.95
C VAL A 108 0.07 0.47 -3.93
N ILE A 109 -0.08 -0.76 -4.40
CA ILE A 109 -0.03 -1.96 -3.54
C ILE A 109 1.40 -2.48 -3.55
N THR A 110 2.02 -2.58 -2.38
CA THR A 110 3.44 -2.94 -2.21
C THR A 110 3.65 -3.77 -0.95
N GLY A 111 4.91 -4.14 -0.65
CA GLY A 111 5.30 -4.92 0.53
C GLY A 111 4.80 -6.36 0.52
N GLY A 112 5.49 -7.22 1.26
CA GLY A 112 5.17 -8.64 1.27
C GLY A 112 5.24 -9.28 -0.13
N GLU A 113 4.52 -10.38 -0.31
CA GLU A 113 4.13 -10.94 -1.61
C GLU A 113 2.61 -10.74 -1.74
N PRO A 114 2.13 -9.76 -2.53
CA PRO A 114 0.71 -9.43 -2.62
C PRO A 114 -0.18 -10.63 -2.97
N LEU A 115 0.29 -11.56 -3.79
CA LEU A 115 -0.52 -12.69 -4.24
C LEU A 115 -0.88 -13.70 -3.14
N ILE A 116 -0.15 -13.70 -2.02
CA ILE A 116 -0.51 -14.49 -0.83
C ILE A 116 -1.88 -14.08 -0.29
N GLN A 117 -2.28 -12.81 -0.49
CA GLN A 117 -3.53 -12.24 0.01
C GLN A 117 -4.53 -11.95 -1.13
N SER A 118 -4.36 -12.61 -2.28
CA SER A 118 -5.12 -12.38 -3.52
C SER A 118 -6.64 -12.32 -3.33
N LYS A 119 -7.25 -13.19 -2.52
CA LYS A 119 -8.71 -13.18 -2.28
C LYS A 119 -9.21 -11.85 -1.70
N ALA A 120 -8.53 -11.35 -0.67
CA ALA A 120 -8.90 -10.10 -0.02
C ALA A 120 -8.54 -8.88 -0.90
N LEU A 121 -7.46 -8.96 -1.68
CA LEU A 121 -7.11 -7.93 -2.65
C LEU A 121 -8.12 -7.82 -3.80
N VAL A 122 -8.62 -8.93 -4.32
CA VAL A 122 -9.69 -8.94 -5.33
C VAL A 122 -10.95 -8.24 -4.79
N ALA A 123 -11.34 -8.56 -3.56
CA ALA A 123 -12.46 -7.90 -2.88
C ALA A 123 -12.21 -6.39 -2.70
N LEU A 124 -11.00 -5.99 -2.30
CA LEU A 124 -10.62 -4.58 -2.15
C LEU A 124 -10.72 -3.81 -3.47
N LEU A 125 -10.30 -4.43 -4.57
CA LEU A 125 -10.28 -3.82 -5.90
C LEU A 125 -11.66 -3.85 -6.59
N GLY A 126 -12.68 -4.43 -5.96
CA GLY A 126 -14.03 -4.53 -6.50
C GLY A 126 -14.13 -5.37 -7.77
N LYS A 127 -13.28 -6.40 -7.89
CA LYS A 127 -13.25 -7.34 -9.03
C LYS A 127 -13.74 -8.73 -8.65
#